data_AF-A0ABC9U2K1-F1
#
_entry.id   AF-A0ABC9U2K1-F1
#
_cell.length_a   1.000
_cell.length_b   1.000
_cell.length_c   1.000
_cell.angle_alpha   90.00
_cell.angle_beta   90.00
_cell.angle_gamma   90.00
#
_symmetry.space_group_name_H-M   'P 1'
#
loop_
_entity.id
_entity.type
_entity.pdbx_description
1 polymer ?
#
loop_
_entity_poly.entity_id
_entity_poly.type
_entity_poly.pdbx_seq_one_letter_code
_entity_poly.pdbx_strand_id
1 'polypeptide(L)'
;MRLWTIQPVEVWTKLVSDKVFHCDPEKSVLISDADATLSFKEPYDWIVRQMRQRIGEEPEGGKYPIWAWHTRNWEHKKPDLRCCGYNEPGTKCVCIEFEIDDNKVLLSDFDGWHFVLSNGYYDQSGSEDEAERLDKWLDSLPKTIRQ
;
A
#
# COMPACT_ATOMS: atom_id res chain seq x y z
N MET A 1 4.53 -14.81 9.04
CA MET A 1 4.28 -13.58 9.82
C MET A 1 2.79 -13.41 10.10
N ARG A 2 2.48 -12.86 11.27
CA ARG A 2 1.12 -12.46 11.66
C ARG A 2 0.85 -11.05 11.14
N LEU A 3 -0.32 -10.80 10.57
CA LEU A 3 -0.69 -9.52 9.96
C LEU A 3 -2.15 -9.16 10.29
N TRP A 4 -2.50 -7.89 10.10
CA TRP A 4 -3.86 -7.38 10.26
C TRP A 4 -4.32 -6.57 9.05
N THR A 5 -5.40 -6.99 8.40
CA THR A 5 -6.07 -6.17 7.37
C THR A 5 -7.35 -5.57 7.95
N ILE A 6 -7.59 -4.29 7.64
CA ILE A 6 -8.79 -3.57 8.05
C ILE A 6 -9.67 -3.41 6.81
N GLN A 7 -10.90 -3.92 6.89
CA GLN A 7 -11.78 -4.05 5.74
C GLN A 7 -13.22 -3.66 6.08
N PRO A 8 -14.04 -3.31 5.07
CA PRO A 8 -15.49 -3.24 5.22
C PRO A 8 -16.06 -4.57 5.72
N VAL A 9 -17.19 -4.53 6.43
CA VAL A 9 -17.84 -5.72 7.00
C VAL A 9 -18.22 -6.73 5.91
N GLU A 10 -18.55 -6.25 4.72
CA GLU A 10 -18.94 -7.02 3.55
C GLU A 10 -17.81 -7.94 3.08
N VAL A 11 -16.55 -7.51 3.21
CA VAL A 11 -15.37 -8.33 2.86
C VAL A 11 -15.29 -9.53 3.80
N TRP A 12 -15.55 -9.34 5.10
CA TRP A 12 -15.60 -10.45 6.05
C TRP A 12 -16.73 -11.43 5.74
N THR A 13 -17.93 -10.93 5.48
CA THR A 13 -19.07 -11.78 5.09
C THR A 13 -18.75 -12.61 3.85
N LYS A 14 -18.13 -11.98 2.83
CA LYS A 14 -17.70 -12.67 1.60
C LYS A 14 -16.62 -13.70 1.88
N LEU A 15 -15.62 -13.39 2.70
CA LEU A 15 -14.55 -14.33 3.04
C LEU A 15 -15.09 -15.55 3.82
N VAL A 16 -16.04 -15.36 4.74
CA VAL A 16 -16.66 -16.46 5.49
C VAL A 16 -17.47 -17.38 4.58
N SER A 17 -18.21 -16.80 3.63
CA SER A 17 -19.04 -17.53 2.65
C SER A 17 -18.18 -18.23 1.60
N ASP A 18 -17.37 -17.47 0.87
CA ASP A 18 -16.73 -17.88 -0.38
C ASP A 18 -15.33 -18.44 -0.15
N LYS A 19 -14.80 -18.31 1.07
CA LYS A 19 -13.43 -18.67 1.50
C LYS A 19 -12.30 -17.90 0.83
N VAL A 20 -12.61 -17.17 -0.24
CA VAL A 20 -11.66 -16.40 -1.02
C VAL A 20 -12.21 -15.00 -1.26
N PHE A 21 -11.34 -14.01 -1.13
CA PHE A 21 -11.61 -12.63 -1.48
C PHE A 21 -10.45 -12.10 -2.32
N HIS A 22 -10.78 -11.47 -3.44
CA HIS A 22 -9.83 -10.77 -4.30
C HIS A 22 -10.20 -9.29 -4.36
N CYS A 23 -9.19 -8.44 -4.54
CA CYS A 23 -9.40 -7.03 -4.84
C CYS A 23 -10.24 -6.89 -6.10
N ASP A 24 -11.25 -6.03 -6.06
CA ASP A 24 -12.12 -5.66 -7.17
C ASP A 24 -11.75 -4.23 -7.60
N PRO A 25 -10.95 -4.03 -8.67
CA PRO A 25 -10.45 -2.71 -9.04
C PRO A 25 -11.55 -1.70 -9.37
N GLU A 26 -12.70 -2.18 -9.87
CA GLU A 26 -13.85 -1.34 -10.22
C GLU A 26 -14.47 -0.65 -9.00
N LYS A 27 -14.21 -1.17 -7.79
CA LYS A 27 -14.65 -0.58 -6.53
C LYS A 27 -13.61 0.35 -5.90
N SER A 28 -12.43 0.47 -6.50
CA SER A 28 -11.36 1.31 -5.98
C SER A 28 -11.38 2.68 -6.63
N VAL A 29 -11.79 3.69 -5.87
CA VAL A 29 -11.74 5.10 -6.29
C VAL A 29 -10.33 5.52 -6.70
N LEU A 30 -9.30 4.92 -6.09
CA LEU A 30 -7.89 5.23 -6.33
C LEU A 30 -7.31 4.61 -7.60
N ILE A 31 -7.98 3.60 -8.17
CA ILE A 31 -7.50 2.87 -9.35
C ILE A 31 -8.42 3.10 -10.55
N SER A 32 -9.69 3.40 -10.31
CA SER A 32 -10.66 3.67 -11.37
C SER A 32 -10.28 4.89 -12.20
N ASP A 33 -10.47 4.81 -13.52
CA ASP A 33 -10.27 5.91 -14.46
C ASP A 33 -11.39 6.97 -14.41
N ALA A 34 -12.28 6.90 -13.40
CA ALA A 34 -13.42 7.81 -13.26
C ALA A 34 -12.99 9.27 -13.02
N ASP A 35 -11.81 9.48 -12.42
CA ASP A 35 -11.18 10.79 -12.28
C ASP A 35 -9.67 10.68 -12.56
N ALA A 36 -9.26 11.09 -13.77
CA ALA A 36 -7.87 11.05 -14.21
C ALA A 36 -6.92 11.91 -13.36
N THR A 37 -7.43 12.82 -12.52
CA THR A 37 -6.59 13.67 -11.65
C THR A 37 -6.17 13.00 -10.35
N LEU A 38 -6.77 11.85 -10.02
CA LEU A 38 -6.53 11.11 -8.76
C LEU A 38 -6.17 9.64 -8.97
N SER A 39 -5.92 9.21 -10.21
CA SER A 39 -5.60 7.82 -10.50
C SER A 39 -4.20 7.46 -10.01
N PHE A 40 -4.12 6.56 -9.05
CA PHE A 40 -2.88 5.93 -8.58
C PHE A 40 -2.58 4.61 -9.28
N LYS A 41 -3.14 4.41 -10.47
CA LYS A 41 -2.97 3.16 -11.21
C LYS A 41 -1.49 2.82 -11.46
N GLU A 42 -0.69 3.78 -11.93
CA GLU A 42 0.73 3.56 -12.24
C GLU A 42 1.56 3.16 -11.00
N PRO A 43 1.47 3.86 -9.85
CA PRO A 43 2.06 3.41 -8.59
C PRO A 43 1.62 2.00 -8.18
N TYR A 44 0.34 1.66 -8.32
CA TYR A 44 -0.17 0.34 -7.99
C TYR A 44 0.32 -0.74 -8.97
N ASP A 45 0.44 -0.43 -10.26
CA ASP A 45 1.08 -1.34 -11.22
C ASP A 45 2.55 -1.57 -10.86
N TRP A 46 3.24 -0.53 -10.35
CA TRP A 46 4.61 -0.66 -9.85
C TRP A 46 4.69 -1.58 -8.63
N ILE A 47 3.82 -1.43 -7.63
CA ILE A 47 3.86 -2.31 -6.45
C ILE A 47 3.57 -3.77 -6.84
N VAL A 48 2.68 -4.01 -7.81
CA VAL A 48 2.42 -5.35 -8.35
C VAL A 48 3.67 -5.93 -9.02
N ARG A 49 4.42 -5.13 -9.79
CA ARG A 49 5.72 -5.57 -10.35
C ARG A 49 6.71 -5.94 -9.25
N GLN A 50 6.79 -5.15 -8.17
CA GLN A 50 7.65 -5.46 -7.02
C GLN A 50 7.22 -6.77 -6.33
N MET A 51 5.91 -6.98 -6.17
CA MET A 51 5.38 -8.23 -5.63
C MET A 51 5.75 -9.42 -6.52
N ARG A 52 5.56 -9.34 -7.83
CA ARG A 52 5.94 -10.42 -8.76
C ARG A 52 7.41 -10.80 -8.65
N GLN A 53 8.29 -9.80 -8.56
CA GLN A 53 9.72 -10.03 -8.39
C GLN A 53 10.07 -10.72 -7.05
N ARG A 54 9.33 -10.39 -5.97
CA ARG A 54 9.68 -10.86 -4.62
C ARG A 54 9.00 -12.16 -4.22
N ILE A 55 7.73 -12.32 -4.58
CA ILE A 55 6.83 -13.38 -4.09
C ILE A 55 6.20 -14.24 -5.21
N GLY A 56 6.45 -13.88 -6.48
CA GLY A 56 5.96 -14.58 -7.66
C GLY A 56 4.63 -14.04 -8.20
N GLU A 57 4.11 -14.70 -9.22
CA GLU A 57 2.84 -14.35 -9.88
C GLU A 57 1.66 -14.34 -8.91
N GLU A 58 0.70 -13.45 -9.18
CA GLU A 58 -0.52 -13.38 -8.39
C GLU A 58 -1.38 -14.66 -8.52
N PRO A 59 -2.17 -14.98 -7.48
CA PRO A 59 -3.18 -16.03 -7.57
C PRO A 59 -4.21 -15.74 -8.67
N GLU A 60 -4.86 -16.79 -9.18
CA GLU A 60 -5.94 -16.65 -10.17
C GLU A 60 -7.06 -15.73 -9.65
N GLY A 61 -7.38 -14.68 -10.42
CA GLY A 61 -8.36 -13.67 -10.06
C GLY A 61 -7.80 -12.52 -9.21
N GLY A 62 -6.54 -12.58 -8.77
CA GLY A 62 -5.82 -11.45 -8.18
C GLY A 62 -5.45 -10.41 -9.24
N LYS A 63 -5.49 -9.13 -8.88
CA LYS A 63 -5.05 -8.02 -9.74
C LYS A 63 -4.16 -7.03 -9.00
N TYR A 64 -4.61 -6.59 -7.83
CA TYR A 64 -3.89 -5.67 -6.95
C TYR A 64 -3.78 -6.23 -5.54
N PRO A 65 -2.79 -5.77 -4.74
CA PRO A 65 -2.60 -6.23 -3.37
C PRO A 65 -3.79 -5.93 -2.46
N ILE A 66 -3.88 -6.72 -1.38
CA ILE A 66 -4.62 -6.37 -0.18
C ILE A 66 -3.61 -5.84 0.84
N TRP A 67 -3.82 -4.62 1.31
CA TRP A 67 -2.98 -4.02 2.34
C TRP A 67 -3.22 -4.65 3.71
N ALA A 68 -2.13 -4.87 4.45
CA ALA A 68 -2.17 -5.36 5.83
C ALA A 68 -1.03 -4.75 6.64
N TRP A 69 -1.29 -4.54 7.93
CA TRP A 69 -0.33 -4.01 8.88
C TRP A 69 0.52 -5.13 9.48
N HIS A 70 1.83 -4.96 9.44
CA HIS A 70 2.79 -5.75 10.22
C HIS A 70 3.21 -5.00 11.49
N THR A 71 3.74 -3.79 11.36
CA THR A 71 4.21 -2.95 12.47
C THR A 71 3.62 -1.56 12.30
N ARG A 72 3.21 -0.92 13.41
CA ARG A 72 2.84 0.50 13.43
C ARG A 72 3.46 1.13 14.66
N ASN A 73 3.99 2.34 14.53
CA ASN A 73 4.64 3.07 15.62
C ASN A 73 5.69 2.20 16.35
N TRP A 74 6.50 1.46 15.58
CA TRP A 74 7.54 0.57 16.10
C TRP A 74 7.03 -0.62 16.93
N GLU A 75 5.72 -0.85 17.00
CA GLU A 75 5.10 -1.96 17.71
C GLU A 75 4.40 -2.93 16.75
N HIS A 76 4.72 -4.22 16.90
CA HIS A 76 3.99 -5.30 16.23
C HIS A 76 2.76 -5.68 17.07
N LYS A 77 1.66 -4.96 16.84
CA LYS A 77 0.44 -5.07 17.64
C LYS A 77 -0.81 -4.93 16.80
N LYS A 78 -1.86 -5.65 17.20
CA LYS A 78 -3.19 -5.53 16.62
C LYS A 78 -3.66 -4.07 16.54
N PRO A 79 -4.06 -3.59 15.36
CA PRO A 79 -4.69 -2.29 15.19
C PRO A 79 -5.91 -2.09 16.10
N ASP A 80 -5.95 -0.96 16.82
CA ASP A 80 -7.15 -0.51 17.52
C ASP A 80 -8.02 0.32 16.57
N LEU A 81 -9.16 -0.24 16.15
CA LEU A 81 -10.08 0.41 15.20
C LEU A 81 -10.67 1.74 15.72
N ARG A 82 -10.51 2.05 17.01
CA ARG A 82 -10.92 3.33 17.59
C ARG A 82 -9.91 4.45 17.31
N CYS A 83 -8.70 4.11 16.87
CA CYS A 83 -7.70 5.09 16.47
C CYS A 83 -8.04 5.71 15.10
N CYS A 84 -7.69 6.98 14.92
CA CYS A 84 -7.86 7.67 13.64
C CYS A 84 -6.96 7.10 12.53
N GLY A 85 -7.36 7.31 11.28
CA GLY A 85 -6.58 7.01 10.09
C GLY A 85 -6.83 5.65 9.44
N TYR A 86 -7.73 4.82 9.98
CA TYR A 86 -8.10 3.54 9.35
C TYR A 86 -9.34 3.62 8.46
N ASN A 87 -10.29 4.47 8.83
CA ASN A 87 -11.50 4.76 8.08
C ASN A 87 -12.11 6.08 8.58
N GLU A 88 -13.16 6.55 7.91
CA GLU A 88 -13.97 7.67 8.36
C GLU A 88 -14.60 7.37 9.74
N PRO A 89 -14.60 8.33 10.68
CA PRO A 89 -15.23 8.15 11.98
C PRO A 89 -16.71 7.74 11.86
N GLY A 90 -17.09 6.67 12.56
CA GLY A 90 -18.45 6.13 12.53
C GLY A 90 -18.66 5.00 11.51
N THR A 91 -17.71 4.78 10.59
CA THR A 91 -17.78 3.68 9.63
C THR A 91 -17.49 2.34 10.31
N LYS A 92 -18.38 1.36 10.10
CA LYS A 92 -18.18 -0.01 10.59
C LYS A 92 -17.13 -0.71 9.73
N CYS A 93 -16.11 -1.25 10.39
CA CYS A 93 -15.07 -2.05 9.76
C CYS A 93 -14.73 -3.25 10.65
N VAL A 94 -14.03 -4.21 10.06
CA VAL A 94 -13.47 -5.37 10.75
C VAL A 94 -11.94 -5.30 10.71
N CYS A 95 -11.31 -5.86 11.73
CA CYS A 95 -9.86 -6.11 11.76
C CYS A 95 -9.65 -7.62 11.70
N ILE A 96 -9.18 -8.11 10.56
CA ILE A 96 -8.94 -9.53 10.30
C ILE A 96 -7.47 -9.81 10.60
N GLU A 97 -7.23 -10.66 11.61
CA GLU A 97 -5.91 -11.19 11.93
C GLU A 97 -5.70 -12.50 11.18
N PHE A 98 -4.51 -12.68 10.58
CA PHE A 98 -4.14 -13.89 9.88
C PHE A 98 -2.63 -14.13 9.94
N GLU A 99 -2.24 -15.39 9.70
CA GLU A 99 -0.85 -15.79 9.53
C GLU A 99 -0.60 -16.20 8.09
N ILE A 100 0.53 -15.76 7.54
CA ILE A 100 0.96 -16.05 6.17
C ILE A 100 2.48 -16.21 6.13
N ASP A 101 3.02 -17.05 5.26
CA ASP A 101 4.47 -17.20 5.13
C ASP A 101 5.15 -15.88 4.73
N ASP A 102 6.32 -15.62 5.30
CA ASP A 102 7.04 -14.35 5.08
C ASP A 102 7.44 -14.16 3.61
N ASN A 103 7.64 -15.26 2.88
CA ASN A 103 7.96 -15.27 1.45
C ASN A 103 6.73 -15.03 0.55
N LYS A 104 5.54 -14.83 1.11
CA LYS A 104 4.30 -14.47 0.41
C LYS A 104 3.88 -13.03 0.67
N VAL A 105 4.74 -12.23 1.30
CA VAL A 105 4.45 -10.83 1.64
C VAL A 105 5.53 -9.92 1.09
N LEU A 106 5.12 -8.80 0.50
CA LEU A 106 5.99 -7.65 0.24
C LEU A 106 5.81 -6.67 1.40
N LEU A 107 6.84 -6.51 2.24
CA LEU A 107 6.86 -5.46 3.25
C LEU A 107 7.25 -4.14 2.57
N SER A 108 6.43 -3.10 2.77
CA SER A 108 6.69 -1.74 2.33
C SER A 108 6.60 -0.78 3.51
N ASP A 109 7.34 0.32 3.43
CA ASP A 109 7.22 1.41 4.38
C ASP A 109 5.97 2.25 4.08
N PHE A 110 5.19 2.58 5.11
CA PHE A 110 3.95 3.33 4.94
C PHE A 110 4.21 4.78 4.51
N ASP A 111 5.22 5.44 5.08
CA ASP A 111 5.54 6.82 4.75
C ASP A 111 6.25 6.88 3.39
N GLY A 112 7.20 5.97 3.14
CA GLY A 112 7.90 5.82 1.86
C GLY A 112 6.98 5.54 0.68
N TRP A 113 5.84 4.87 0.89
CA TRP A 113 4.83 4.66 -0.15
C TRP A 113 4.29 5.98 -0.72
N HIS A 114 4.21 7.05 0.08
CA HIS A 114 3.73 8.36 -0.38
C HIS A 114 4.65 8.99 -1.43
N PHE A 115 5.95 8.67 -1.40
CA PHE A 115 6.87 9.11 -2.44
C PHE A 115 6.59 8.42 -3.78
N VAL A 116 6.31 7.11 -3.76
CA VAL A 116 5.90 6.39 -4.98
C VAL A 116 4.57 6.93 -5.52
N LEU A 117 3.60 7.20 -4.64
CA LEU A 117 2.30 7.78 -5.03
C LEU A 117 2.42 9.16 -5.68
N SER A 118 3.38 9.97 -5.23
CA SER A 118 3.61 11.33 -5.71
C SER A 118 4.61 11.42 -6.85
N ASN A 119 5.16 10.28 -7.31
CA ASN A 119 6.33 10.24 -8.19
C ASN A 119 7.50 11.10 -7.66
N GLY A 120 7.66 11.13 -6.34
CA GLY A 120 8.68 11.84 -5.61
C GLY A 120 9.96 11.03 -5.48
N TYR A 121 11.09 11.73 -5.41
CA TYR A 121 12.38 11.12 -5.12
C TYR A 121 12.45 10.78 -3.63
N TYR A 122 12.61 9.49 -3.31
CA TYR A 122 12.82 9.04 -1.94
C TYR A 122 14.32 9.02 -1.65
N ASP A 123 14.82 10.13 -1.10
CA ASP A 123 16.22 10.25 -0.72
C ASP A 123 16.49 9.62 0.66
N GLN A 124 17.75 9.33 0.94
CA GLN A 124 18.21 8.76 2.21
C GLN A 124 18.86 9.81 3.12
N SER A 125 18.51 11.09 2.95
CA SER A 125 19.09 12.15 3.75
C SER A 125 18.82 11.93 5.23
N GLY A 126 19.87 12.10 6.04
CA GLY A 126 19.77 12.06 7.49
C GLY A 126 19.49 13.44 8.10
N SER A 127 19.48 14.50 7.30
CA SER A 127 19.30 15.88 7.74
C SER A 127 18.72 16.80 6.66
N GLU A 128 18.13 17.92 7.07
CA GLU A 128 17.60 18.94 6.17
C GLU A 128 18.67 19.48 5.19
N ASP A 129 19.89 19.73 5.69
CA ASP A 129 21.00 20.20 4.85
C ASP A 129 21.36 19.18 3.75
N GLU A 130 21.24 17.89 4.03
CA GLU A 130 21.50 16.83 3.05
C GLU A 130 20.36 16.70 2.05
N ALA A 131 19.11 16.77 2.53
CA ALA A 131 17.92 16.82 1.69
C ALA A 131 18.02 17.98 0.68
N GLU A 132 18.33 19.20 1.13
CA GLU A 132 18.49 20.37 0.26
C GLU A 132 19.57 20.19 -0.82
N ARG A 133 20.68 19.51 -0.48
CA ARG A 133 21.75 19.24 -1.45
C ARG A 133 21.31 18.23 -2.50
N LEU A 134 20.60 17.19 -2.08
CA LEU A 134 20.07 16.16 -2.97
C LEU A 134 18.97 16.73 -3.87
N ASP A 135 18.11 17.60 -3.35
CA ASP A 135 17.11 18.33 -4.14
C ASP A 135 17.78 19.20 -5.21
N LYS A 136 18.77 20.03 -4.82
CA LYS A 136 19.53 20.85 -5.78
C LYS A 136 20.24 19.99 -6.82
N TRP A 137 20.76 18.82 -6.45
CA TRP A 137 21.37 17.88 -7.38
C TRP A 137 20.34 17.28 -8.33
N LEU A 138 19.21 16.78 -7.84
CA LEU A 138 18.12 16.25 -8.64
C LEU A 138 17.61 17.32 -9.63
N ASP A 139 17.50 18.57 -9.15
CA ASP A 139 17.13 19.73 -9.95
C ASP A 139 18.18 20.19 -10.96
N SER A 140 19.41 19.68 -10.87
CA SER A 140 20.43 19.89 -11.88
C SER A 140 20.38 18.84 -13.01
N LEU A 141 19.76 17.68 -12.77
CA LEU A 141 19.73 16.60 -13.76
C LEU A 141 18.81 16.92 -14.96
N PRO A 142 19.13 16.45 -16.17
CA PRO A 142 18.22 16.53 -17.31
C PRO A 142 16.87 15.89 -16.98
N LYS A 143 15.76 16.48 -17.46
CA LYS A 143 14.40 15.95 -17.22
C LYS A 143 14.23 14.49 -17.65
N THR A 144 14.99 14.05 -18.66
CA THR A 144 15.02 12.67 -19.16
C THR A 144 15.60 11.65 -18.17
N ILE A 145 16.28 12.11 -17.12
CA ILE A 145 16.85 11.26 -16.05
C ILE A 145 16.00 11.31 -14.78
N ARG A 146 15.13 12.31 -14.62
CA ARG A 146 14.28 12.49 -13.43
C ARG A 146 12.99 11.64 -13.45
N GLN A 147 12.77 10.84 -14.50
CA GLN A 147 11.58 10.00 -14.69
C GLN A 147 11.95 8.52 -14.64
#